data_AF-A0A9D1SPQ1-F1
#
_entry.id   AF-A0A9D1SPQ1-F1
#
_cell.length_a   1.000
_cell.length_b   1.000
_cell.length_c   1.000
_cell.angle_alpha   90.00
_cell.angle_beta   90.00
_cell.angle_gamma   90.00
#
_symmetry.space_group_name_H-M   'P 1'
#
loop_
_entity.id
_entity.type
_entity.pdbx_description
1 polymer ?
#
loop_
_entity_poly.entity_id
_entity_poly.type
_entity_poly.pdbx_seq_one_letter_code
_entity_poly.pdbx_strand_id
1 'polypeptide(L)'
;MKEKEFTCFDCENNQDAFCPLADMYLSMRPRFCEAFKPHSPRPVVSIATVAKARRIESTRSTSTDEIDKLLRKAIDHYGKDNQVKKSIEEMAELTKALCKGDVENIKEEIADVQIMLYQLQMIFFDGNEMYEYAAQKLKRLEKRMYEQKNI
;
A
#
# COMPACT_ATOMS: atom_id res chain seq x y z
N MET A 1 1.00 13.71 45.56
CA MET A 1 1.57 13.99 44.23
C MET A 1 3.05 13.73 44.25
N LYS A 2 3.50 12.65 43.60
CA LYS A 2 4.87 12.45 43.15
C LYS A 2 4.75 11.88 41.74
N GLU A 3 5.29 12.59 40.76
CA GLU A 3 5.38 12.16 39.37
C GLU A 3 6.20 10.85 39.35
N LYS A 4 5.64 9.80 38.77
CA LYS A 4 6.41 8.57 38.50
C LYS A 4 7.10 8.80 37.16
N GLU A 5 8.41 9.02 37.18
CA GLU A 5 9.27 8.82 36.02
C GLU A 5 9.09 7.37 35.54
N PHE A 6 8.47 7.19 34.37
CA PHE A 6 8.44 5.91 33.67
C PHE A 6 9.82 5.69 33.04
N THR A 7 10.75 5.15 33.81
CA THR A 7 11.96 4.54 33.24
C THR A 7 11.59 3.16 32.71
N CYS A 8 11.97 2.87 31.47
CA CYS A 8 11.71 1.59 30.82
C CYS A 8 12.65 0.54 31.43
N PHE A 9 12.23 -0.04 32.55
CA PHE A 9 12.85 -1.22 33.15
C PHE A 9 12.18 -2.47 32.52
N ASP A 10 12.99 -3.42 32.09
CA ASP A 10 12.61 -4.73 31.51
C ASP A 10 12.40 -4.81 29.98
N CYS A 11 13.44 -4.51 29.20
CA CYS A 11 13.56 -4.92 27.79
C CYS A 11 14.53 -6.13 27.60
N GLU A 12 15.00 -6.77 28.67
CA GLU A 12 15.99 -7.85 28.53
C GLU A 12 15.41 -9.26 28.34
N ASN A 13 14.10 -9.48 28.53
CA ASN A 13 13.55 -10.86 28.46
C ASN A 13 12.19 -11.02 27.77
N ASN A 14 11.70 -10.02 27.03
CA ASN A 14 10.43 -10.18 26.29
C ASN A 14 10.54 -9.61 24.87
N GLN A 15 10.76 -10.49 23.88
CA GLN A 15 10.95 -10.13 22.47
C GLN A 15 9.68 -9.56 21.80
N ASP A 16 8.55 -9.51 22.49
CA ASP A 16 7.26 -9.07 21.93
C ASP A 16 6.61 -7.89 22.70
N ALA A 17 7.38 -7.15 23.51
CA ALA A 17 6.84 -6.03 24.27
C ALA A 17 6.64 -4.78 23.39
N PHE A 18 5.41 -4.60 22.90
CA PHE A 18 4.92 -3.38 22.26
C PHE A 18 5.04 -2.19 23.22
N CYS A 19 5.96 -1.25 22.96
CA CYS A 19 6.08 -0.03 23.76
C CYS A 19 4.90 0.89 23.44
N PRO A 20 3.97 1.17 24.38
CA PRO A 20 2.68 1.80 24.07
C PRO A 20 2.76 3.30 23.70
N LEU A 21 3.96 3.87 23.60
CA LEU A 21 4.16 5.33 23.49
C LEU A 21 5.06 5.77 22.32
N ALA A 22 5.33 4.91 21.34
CA ALA A 22 6.29 5.21 20.27
C ALA A 22 5.73 5.83 18.97
N ASP A 23 4.43 6.10 18.84
CA ASP A 23 3.83 6.59 17.59
C ASP A 23 3.12 7.95 17.70
N MET A 24 3.64 8.86 18.52
CA MET A 24 3.29 10.28 18.42
C MET A 24 4.35 11.03 17.60
N TYR A 25 4.19 11.00 16.27
CA TYR A 25 4.62 12.05 15.32
C TYR A 25 6.07 12.59 15.42
N LEU A 26 6.91 12.17 14.46
CA LEU A 26 7.84 12.96 13.62
C LEU A 26 8.21 14.43 13.97
N SER A 27 8.46 14.82 15.22
CA SER A 27 8.96 16.18 15.52
C SER A 27 9.80 16.33 16.79
N MET A 28 10.62 15.33 17.16
CA MET A 28 11.72 15.54 18.11
C MET A 28 12.67 14.35 18.00
N ARG A 29 13.89 14.54 17.48
CA ARG A 29 14.92 13.50 17.35
C ARG A 29 15.42 13.06 18.75
N PRO A 30 15.21 11.83 19.21
CA PRO A 30 15.98 11.27 20.31
C PRO A 30 17.14 10.45 19.72
N ARG A 31 18.28 10.42 20.41
CA ARG A 31 19.49 9.71 20.00
C ARG A 31 19.14 8.23 19.77
N PHE A 32 19.32 7.77 18.53
CA PHE A 32 19.01 6.42 18.11
C PHE A 32 19.81 5.37 18.90
N CYS A 33 19.11 4.33 19.38
CA CYS A 33 19.72 3.04 19.64
C CYS A 33 19.97 2.36 18.29
N GLU A 34 21.23 2.07 17.94
CA GLU A 34 21.62 1.51 16.63
C GLU A 34 21.11 0.08 16.38
N ALA A 35 20.58 -0.61 17.40
CA ALA A 35 20.14 -2.00 17.31
C ALA A 35 18.69 -2.19 16.81
N PHE A 36 17.90 -1.12 16.68
CA PHE A 36 16.55 -1.19 16.14
C PHE A 36 16.51 -0.41 14.82
N LYS A 37 16.79 -1.09 13.71
CA LYS A 37 16.44 -0.54 12.39
C LYS A 37 14.92 -0.65 12.28
N PRO A 38 14.15 0.45 12.36
CA PRO A 38 12.71 0.38 12.18
C PRO A 38 12.45 -0.27 10.83
N HIS A 39 11.82 -1.43 10.85
CA HIS A 39 11.23 -1.98 9.64
C HIS A 39 10.09 -1.02 9.33
N SER A 40 10.31 -0.11 8.38
CA SER A 40 9.30 0.85 7.95
C SER A 40 7.96 0.12 7.74
N PRO A 41 6.83 0.68 8.20
CA PRO A 41 5.53 0.14 7.86
C PRO A 41 5.46 0.00 6.33
N ARG A 42 5.23 -1.22 5.83
CA ARG A 42 5.17 -1.48 4.40
C ARG A 42 4.02 -0.66 3.83
N PRO A 43 4.27 0.34 2.96
CA PRO A 43 3.20 1.01 2.28
C PRO A 43 2.48 -0.03 1.41
N VAL A 44 1.15 0.02 1.40
CA VAL A 44 0.36 -0.65 0.36
C VAL A 44 0.99 -0.33 -0.99
N VAL A 45 1.43 -1.38 -1.66
CA VAL A 45 2.26 -1.42 -2.85
C VAL A 45 1.88 -0.32 -3.84
N SER A 46 2.69 0.75 -3.90
CA SER A 46 2.96 1.36 -5.20
C SER A 46 3.93 0.44 -5.93
N ILE A 47 3.82 0.35 -7.25
CA ILE A 47 4.75 -0.34 -8.15
C ILE A 47 6.24 -0.06 -7.79
N ALA A 48 6.54 1.11 -7.21
CA ALA A 48 7.88 1.47 -6.74
C ALA A 48 8.44 0.57 -5.61
N THR A 49 7.59 -0.15 -4.87
CA THR A 49 8.01 -0.99 -3.73
C THR A 49 8.47 -2.38 -4.15
N VAL A 50 8.02 -2.89 -5.30
CA VAL A 50 8.44 -4.21 -5.81
C VAL A 50 9.93 -4.21 -6.21
N ALA A 51 10.49 -3.04 -6.55
CA ALA A 51 11.87 -2.89 -7.03
C ALA A 51 12.96 -2.89 -5.92
N LYS A 52 12.62 -2.98 -4.62
CA LYS A 52 13.62 -2.98 -3.53
C LYS A 52 13.73 -4.28 -2.74
N ALA A 53 13.15 -5.38 -3.23
CA ALA A 53 13.28 -6.68 -2.58
C ALA A 53 13.92 -7.72 -3.51
N ARG A 54 15.18 -8.08 -3.15
CA ARG A 54 16.00 -9.23 -3.58
C ARG A 54 17.03 -8.98 -4.69
N ARG A 55 18.28 -9.33 -4.36
CA ARG A 55 19.37 -9.67 -5.28
C ARG A 55 18.90 -10.76 -6.24
N ILE A 56 18.37 -10.38 -7.39
CA ILE A 56 18.40 -11.19 -8.62
C ILE A 56 18.76 -10.21 -9.75
N GLU A 57 20.04 -10.16 -10.09
CA GLU A 57 20.53 -9.49 -11.29
C GLU A 57 20.05 -10.30 -12.52
N SER A 58 18.99 -9.86 -13.21
CA SER A 58 18.77 -10.15 -14.65
C SER A 58 17.60 -9.39 -15.30
N THR A 59 16.65 -8.80 -14.55
CA THR A 59 15.55 -8.06 -15.19
C THR A 59 15.68 -6.57 -14.91
N ARG A 60 16.03 -5.81 -15.97
CA ARG A 60 16.04 -4.35 -16.04
C ARG A 60 14.94 -3.76 -15.15
N SER A 61 15.33 -3.10 -14.06
CA SER A 61 14.40 -2.41 -13.18
C SER A 61 13.66 -1.37 -14.02
N THR A 62 12.42 -1.64 -14.38
CA THR A 62 11.61 -0.67 -15.11
C THR A 62 11.26 0.39 -14.08
N SER A 63 11.78 1.60 -14.24
CA SER A 63 11.48 2.70 -13.31
C SER A 63 9.99 3.02 -13.39
N THR A 64 9.45 3.59 -12.31
CA THR A 64 8.05 4.03 -12.25
C THR A 64 7.68 4.89 -13.46
N ASP A 65 8.59 5.76 -13.91
CA ASP A 65 8.39 6.63 -15.08
C ASP A 65 8.20 5.86 -16.40
N GLU A 66 8.91 4.74 -16.59
CA GLU A 66 8.79 3.93 -17.81
C GLU A 66 7.46 3.16 -17.83
N ILE A 67 6.96 2.77 -16.65
CA ILE A 67 5.65 2.14 -16.51
C ILE A 67 4.55 3.18 -16.78
N ASP A 68 4.64 4.37 -16.20
CA ASP A 68 3.67 5.44 -16.43
C ASP A 68 3.61 5.84 -17.92
N LYS A 69 4.75 5.92 -18.60
CA LYS A 69 4.82 6.15 -20.06
C LYS A 69 4.11 5.05 -20.84
N LEU A 70 4.33 3.78 -20.48
CA LEU A 70 3.68 2.65 -21.13
C LEU A 70 2.16 2.69 -20.96
N LEU A 71 1.69 2.94 -19.73
CA LEU A 71 0.27 3.03 -19.43
C LEU A 71 -0.39 4.22 -20.13
N ARG A 72 0.29 5.37 -20.21
CA ARG A 72 -0.18 6.54 -20.98
C ARG A 72 -0.28 6.20 -22.47
N LYS A 73 0.74 5.55 -23.03
CA LYS A 73 0.74 5.12 -24.42
C LYS A 73 -0.42 4.16 -24.74
N ALA A 74 -0.75 3.26 -23.82
CA ALA A 74 -1.90 2.36 -23.97
C ALA A 74 -3.23 3.14 -23.96
N ILE A 75 -3.39 4.13 -23.08
CA ILE A 75 -4.57 5.03 -23.08
C ILE A 75 -4.67 5.79 -24.39
N ASP A 76 -3.56 6.34 -24.90
CA ASP A 76 -3.54 7.11 -26.14
C ASP A 76 -3.85 6.24 -27.37
N HIS A 77 -3.39 4.98 -27.36
CA HIS A 77 -3.59 4.04 -28.46
C HIS A 77 -5.02 3.46 -28.52
N TYR A 78 -5.54 3.00 -27.38
CA TYR A 78 -6.83 2.32 -27.32
C TYR A 78 -8.00 3.28 -27.05
N GLY A 79 -7.73 4.45 -26.47
CA GLY A 79 -8.73 5.44 -26.08
C GLY A 79 -9.32 5.18 -24.69
N LYS A 80 -9.67 6.27 -23.99
CA LYS A 80 -10.16 6.27 -22.60
C LYS A 80 -11.36 5.34 -22.39
N ASP A 81 -12.39 5.45 -23.22
CA ASP A 81 -13.62 4.67 -23.08
C ASP A 81 -13.38 3.16 -23.24
N ASN A 82 -12.47 2.77 -24.14
CA ASN A 82 -12.11 1.37 -24.33
C ASN A 82 -11.29 0.83 -23.15
N GLN A 83 -10.40 1.64 -22.57
CA GLN A 83 -9.68 1.24 -21.34
C GLN A 83 -10.63 1.12 -20.14
N VAL A 84 -11.66 1.97 -20.03
CA VAL A 84 -12.71 1.81 -19.01
C VAL A 84 -13.46 0.49 -19.20
N LYS A 85 -13.85 0.14 -20.43
CA LYS A 85 -14.48 -1.16 -20.72
C LYS A 85 -13.56 -2.32 -20.39
N LYS A 86 -12.29 -2.24 -20.76
CA LYS A 86 -11.29 -3.26 -20.43
C LYS A 86 -11.16 -3.43 -18.92
N SER A 87 -11.17 -2.33 -18.16
CA SER A 87 -11.15 -2.39 -16.70
C SER A 87 -12.36 -3.12 -16.11
N ILE A 88 -13.54 -2.99 -16.72
CA ILE A 88 -14.74 -3.73 -16.31
C ILE A 88 -14.58 -5.23 -16.58
N GLU A 89 -13.98 -5.60 -17.72
CA GLU A 89 -13.69 -6.99 -18.07
C GLU A 89 -12.75 -7.64 -17.03
N GLU A 90 -11.60 -7.04 -16.73
CA GLU A 90 -10.63 -7.58 -15.74
C GLU A 90 -11.25 -7.71 -14.34
N MET A 91 -12.09 -6.76 -13.93
CA MET A 91 -12.81 -6.86 -12.65
C MET A 91 -13.82 -8.02 -12.62
N ALA A 92 -14.45 -8.33 -13.77
CA ALA A 92 -15.35 -9.46 -13.88
C ALA A 92 -14.60 -10.80 -13.85
N GLU A 93 -13.41 -10.85 -14.46
CA GLU A 93 -12.53 -12.03 -14.44
C GLU A 93 -11.97 -12.28 -13.04
N LEU A 94 -11.52 -11.25 -12.32
CA LEU A 94 -11.17 -11.34 -10.91
C LEU A 94 -12.34 -11.84 -10.06
N THR A 95 -13.55 -11.31 -10.26
CA THR A 95 -14.74 -11.77 -9.54
C THR A 95 -14.99 -13.25 -9.77
N LYS A 96 -14.87 -13.71 -11.02
CA LYS A 96 -15.04 -15.12 -11.39
C LYS A 96 -13.96 -16.00 -10.76
N ALA A 97 -12.70 -15.56 -10.72
CA ALA A 97 -11.60 -16.28 -10.09
C ALA A 97 -11.83 -16.43 -8.56
N LEU A 98 -12.27 -15.35 -7.90
CA LEU A 98 -12.63 -15.35 -6.48
C LEU A 98 -13.78 -16.33 -6.19
N CYS A 99 -14.83 -16.34 -7.02
CA CYS A 99 -15.95 -17.28 -6.87
C CYS A 99 -15.52 -18.76 -7.01
N LYS A 100 -14.47 -19.03 -7.79
CA LYS A 100 -13.93 -20.39 -7.98
C LYS A 100 -12.90 -20.80 -6.93
N GLY A 101 -12.33 -19.84 -6.20
CA GLY A 101 -11.25 -20.10 -5.25
C GLY A 101 -9.95 -20.56 -5.91
N ASP A 102 -9.75 -20.21 -7.18
CA ASP A 102 -8.57 -20.60 -7.95
C ASP A 102 -7.43 -19.63 -7.67
N VAL A 103 -6.52 -20.02 -6.77
CA VAL A 103 -5.49 -19.13 -6.23
C VAL A 103 -4.54 -18.59 -7.30
N GLU A 104 -4.24 -19.36 -8.34
CA GLU A 104 -3.31 -18.89 -9.38
C GLU A 104 -3.97 -17.88 -10.30
N ASN A 105 -5.18 -18.19 -10.76
CA ASN A 105 -5.99 -17.23 -11.52
C ASN A 105 -6.24 -15.97 -10.69
N ILE A 106 -6.55 -16.08 -9.39
CA ILE A 106 -6.75 -14.90 -8.52
C ILE A 106 -5.51 -13.97 -8.54
N LYS A 107 -4.28 -14.51 -8.56
CA LYS A 107 -3.08 -13.66 -8.61
C LYS A 107 -2.94 -12.94 -9.95
N GLU A 108 -3.20 -13.65 -11.05
CA GLU A 108 -3.16 -13.11 -12.41
C GLU A 108 -4.18 -11.97 -12.55
N GLU A 109 -5.43 -12.24 -12.21
CA GLU A 109 -6.52 -11.27 -12.32
C GLU A 109 -6.33 -10.06 -11.37
N ILE A 110 -5.68 -10.26 -10.21
CA ILE A 110 -5.28 -9.12 -9.34
C ILE A 110 -4.25 -8.25 -10.05
N ALA A 111 -3.27 -8.84 -10.73
CA ALA A 111 -2.25 -8.07 -11.45
C ALA A 111 -2.87 -7.28 -12.61
N ASP A 112 -3.79 -7.90 -13.36
CA ASP A 112 -4.49 -7.24 -14.46
C ASP A 112 -5.37 -6.09 -13.96
N VAL A 113 -6.15 -6.32 -12.89
CA VAL A 113 -6.93 -5.25 -12.24
C VAL A 113 -6.03 -4.14 -11.69
N GLN A 114 -4.84 -4.44 -11.15
CA GLN A 114 -3.92 -3.39 -10.69
C GLN A 114 -3.48 -2.48 -11.84
N ILE A 115 -3.12 -3.04 -12.99
CA ILE A 115 -2.74 -2.27 -14.19
C ILE A 115 -3.92 -1.39 -14.64
N MET A 116 -5.12 -1.95 -14.68
CA MET A 116 -6.33 -1.22 -15.03
C MET A 116 -6.63 -0.08 -14.05
N LEU A 117 -6.47 -0.31 -12.73
CA LEU A 117 -6.65 0.74 -11.73
C LEU A 117 -5.65 1.89 -11.90
N TYR A 118 -4.40 1.62 -12.26
CA TYR A 118 -3.44 2.68 -12.58
C TYR A 118 -3.88 3.51 -13.80
N GLN A 119 -4.37 2.87 -14.86
CA GLN A 119 -4.88 3.61 -16.01
C GLN A 119 -6.14 4.41 -15.69
N LEU A 120 -7.06 3.87 -14.88
CA LEU A 120 -8.24 4.60 -14.41
C LEU A 120 -7.83 5.82 -13.56
N GLN A 121 -6.80 5.70 -12.72
CA GLN A 121 -6.24 6.84 -11.99
C GLN A 121 -5.77 7.93 -12.96
N MET A 122 -5.01 7.55 -14.00
CA MET A 122 -4.52 8.48 -15.02
C MET A 122 -5.62 9.11 -15.89
N ILE A 123 -6.79 8.47 -15.98
CA ILE A 123 -7.95 8.94 -16.76
C ILE A 123 -8.83 9.91 -15.95
N PHE A 124 -9.06 9.61 -14.67
CA PHE A 124 -10.09 10.26 -13.85
C PHE A 124 -9.56 11.17 -12.73
N PHE A 125 -8.28 11.07 -12.37
CA PHE A 125 -7.71 11.83 -11.27
C PHE A 125 -6.55 12.68 -11.73
N ASP A 126 -6.44 13.88 -11.16
CA ASP A 126 -5.34 14.79 -11.40
C ASP A 126 -4.45 14.94 -10.15
N GLY A 127 -3.13 14.97 -10.38
CA GLY A 127 -2.13 15.19 -9.32
C GLY A 127 -2.26 14.20 -8.16
N ASN A 128 -2.55 14.72 -6.96
CA ASN A 128 -2.60 13.93 -5.72
C ASN A 128 -4.02 13.56 -5.27
N GLU A 129 -5.06 13.87 -6.04
CA GLU A 129 -6.46 13.69 -5.64
C GLU A 129 -6.78 12.26 -5.18
N MET A 130 -6.25 11.25 -5.88
CA MET A 130 -6.45 9.85 -5.52
C MET A 130 -5.90 9.52 -4.13
N TYR A 131 -4.72 10.06 -3.77
CA TYR A 131 -4.11 9.82 -2.46
C TYR A 131 -4.94 10.44 -1.34
N GLU A 132 -5.45 11.65 -1.56
CA GLU A 132 -6.33 12.32 -0.60
C GLU A 132 -7.64 11.53 -0.40
N TYR A 133 -8.24 11.07 -1.50
CA TYR A 133 -9.46 10.27 -1.43
C TYR A 133 -9.24 8.93 -0.71
N ALA A 134 -8.14 8.25 -1.00
CA ALA A 134 -7.75 7.01 -0.33
C ALA A 134 -7.53 7.22 1.18
N ALA A 135 -6.81 8.28 1.57
CA ALA A 135 -6.56 8.61 2.98
C ALA A 135 -7.87 8.86 3.75
N GLN A 136 -8.82 9.58 3.14
CA GLN A 136 -10.15 9.78 3.74
C GLN A 136 -10.92 8.47 3.91
N LYS A 137 -10.85 7.54 2.95
CA LYS A 137 -11.51 6.24 3.05
C LYS A 137 -10.88 5.36 4.15
N LEU A 138 -9.56 5.36 4.27
CA LEU A 138 -8.83 4.65 5.33
C LEU A 138 -9.20 5.16 6.71
N LYS A 139 -9.24 6.49 6.91
CA LYS A 139 -9.68 7.09 8.18
C LYS A 139 -11.11 6.68 8.56
N ARG A 140 -12.02 6.58 7.58
CA ARG A 140 -13.39 6.10 7.83
C ARG A 140 -13.42 4.62 8.20
N LEU A 141 -12.56 3.80 7.59
CA LEU A 141 -12.45 2.38 7.92
C LEU A 141 -11.94 2.17 9.34
N GLU A 142 -10.87 2.88 9.72
CA GLU A 142 -10.30 2.86 11.07
C GLU A 142 -11.35 3.22 12.13
N LYS A 143 -12.12 4.30 11.88
CA LYS A 143 -13.23 4.70 12.76
C LYS A 143 -14.26 3.59 12.96
N ARG A 144 -14.69 2.92 11.89
CA ARG A 144 -15.65 1.80 11.99
C ARG A 144 -15.10 0.63 12.80
N MET A 145 -13.82 0.31 12.64
CA MET A 145 -13.18 -0.76 13.41
C MET A 145 -13.10 -0.42 14.91
N TYR A 146 -12.88 0.85 15.26
CA TYR A 146 -12.90 1.30 16.65
C TYR A 146 -14.31 1.22 17.25
N GLU A 147 -15.33 1.67 16.53
CA GLU A 147 -16.73 1.62 16.97
C GLU A 147 -17.21 0.18 17.21
N GLN A 148 -16.84 -0.77 16.35
CA GLN A 148 -17.19 -2.19 16.50
C GLN A 148 -16.54 -2.86 17.72
N LYS A 149 -15.36 -2.41 18.14
CA LYS A 149 -14.67 -2.94 19.32
C LYS A 149 -15.24 -2.45 20.65
N ASN A 150 -15.99 -1.36 20.62
CA ASN A 150 -16.57 -0.72 21.81
C ASN A 150 -18.09 -1.01 21.94
N ILE A 151 -18.57 -2.05 21.26
CA ILE A 151 -19.91 -2.65 21.36
C ILE A 151 -19.74 -4.02 22.02
#